data_AF-A0A1S0UNR7-F1
#
_entry.id   AF-A0A1S0UNR7-F1
#
_cell.length_a   1.000
_cell.length_b   1.000
_cell.length_c   1.000
_cell.angle_alpha   90.00
_cell.angle_beta   90.00
_cell.angle_gamma   90.00
#
_symmetry.space_group_name_H-M   'P 1'
#
loop_
_entity.id
_entity.type
_entity.pdbx_description
1 polymer ?
#
loop_
_entity_poly.entity_id
_entity_poly.type
_entity_poly.pdbx_seq_one_letter_code
_entity_poly.pdbx_strand_id
1 'polypeptide(L)'
;MWYTIASSFIAINISAQCNLESDHTKLGRCLRPWLDLWEMIRVQEAHASNLVYPVPFYSRESVLFLCSAYLDSRSTCMTSEVLEKCKHNEMIIFIQRHMRYYCGNKAKLAFGKFDCLHSALMSDQHCWRHIQDISSSTYRGGKCIGIPMFFNCISPAVRSECQNSGVHILVDAITSFGCALQKELVQQSAKYVTKMNNTGEFTEEASKTYIRNELPAALPVLDEERNGQ
;
A
#
# COMPACT_ATOMS: atom_id res chain seq x y z
N MET A 1 -4.50 -34.78 16.15
CA MET A 1 -3.99 -35.18 14.82
C MET A 1 -3.87 -33.90 14.01
N TRP A 2 -2.68 -33.32 13.94
CA TRP A 2 -2.46 -32.01 13.32
C TRP A 2 -2.32 -32.23 11.82
N TYR A 3 -3.28 -31.74 11.03
CA TYR A 3 -3.15 -31.71 9.58
C TYR A 3 -2.23 -30.55 9.19
N THR A 4 -0.96 -30.85 8.94
CA THR A 4 -0.06 -29.93 8.23
C THR A 4 -0.50 -29.94 6.76
N ILE A 5 -1.30 -28.95 6.35
CA ILE A 5 -1.54 -28.71 4.93
C ILE A 5 -0.22 -28.18 4.36
N ALA A 6 0.57 -29.08 3.75
CA ALA A 6 1.68 -28.69 2.92
C ALA A 6 1.10 -27.90 1.74
N SER A 7 1.11 -26.57 1.82
CA SER A 7 0.81 -25.71 0.67
C SER A 7 1.92 -25.93 -0.35
N SER A 8 1.65 -26.78 -1.35
CA SER A 8 2.49 -26.89 -2.53
C SER A 8 2.47 -25.55 -3.26
N PHE A 9 3.55 -24.78 -3.14
CA PHE A 9 3.75 -23.53 -3.85
C PHE A 9 3.89 -23.83 -5.35
N ILE A 10 2.80 -23.70 -6.11
CA ILE A 10 2.86 -23.74 -7.57
C ILE A 10 3.11 -22.31 -8.04
N ALA A 11 4.37 -21.99 -8.35
CA ALA A 11 4.71 -20.77 -9.04
C ALA A 11 4.01 -20.75 -10.42
N ILE A 12 3.41 -19.61 -10.78
CA ILE A 12 2.74 -19.47 -12.08
C ILE A 12 3.76 -19.49 -13.22
N ASN A 13 3.45 -20.22 -14.30
CA ASN A 13 4.28 -20.23 -15.49
C ASN A 13 3.81 -19.16 -16.49
N ILE A 14 4.66 -18.17 -16.72
CA ILE A 14 4.42 -16.99 -17.57
C ILE A 14 5.42 -16.97 -18.72
N SER A 15 4.95 -16.53 -19.91
CA SER A 15 5.82 -16.34 -21.07
C SER A 15 6.97 -15.37 -20.79
N ALA A 16 8.02 -15.39 -21.62
CA ALA A 16 9.19 -14.54 -21.43
C ALA A 16 8.90 -13.03 -21.45
N GLN A 17 7.83 -12.61 -22.11
CA GLN A 17 7.48 -11.20 -22.31
C GLN A 17 6.19 -10.77 -21.58
N CYS A 18 5.46 -11.71 -20.98
CA CYS A 18 4.24 -11.44 -20.21
C CYS A 18 3.23 -10.53 -20.95
N ASN A 19 3.06 -10.79 -22.24
CA ASN A 19 2.22 -10.00 -23.15
C ASN A 19 1.12 -10.83 -23.82
N LEU A 20 1.01 -12.12 -23.46
CA LEU A 20 -0.05 -12.98 -23.95
C LEU A 20 -1.29 -12.83 -23.08
N GLU A 21 -2.47 -12.85 -23.70
CA GLU A 21 -3.76 -12.85 -22.98
C GLU A 21 -3.86 -13.98 -21.93
N SER A 22 -3.24 -15.13 -22.23
CA SER A 22 -3.15 -16.26 -21.30
C SER A 22 -2.30 -15.95 -20.07
N ASP A 23 -1.24 -15.14 -20.20
CA ASP A 23 -0.44 -14.66 -19.07
C ASP A 23 -1.24 -13.69 -18.20
N HIS A 24 -1.98 -12.77 -18.83
CA HIS A 24 -2.90 -11.86 -18.13
C HIS A 24 -3.96 -12.63 -17.33
N THR A 25 -4.54 -13.69 -17.92
CA THR A 25 -5.52 -14.54 -17.26
C THR A 25 -4.91 -15.30 -16.07
N LYS A 26 -3.71 -15.88 -16.24
CA LYS A 26 -3.00 -16.60 -15.16
C LYS A 26 -2.66 -15.67 -14.01
N LEU A 27 -2.11 -14.49 -14.31
CA LEU A 27 -1.81 -13.46 -13.30
C LEU A 27 -3.07 -13.01 -12.58
N GLY A 28 -4.13 -12.69 -13.32
CA GLY A 28 -5.41 -12.25 -12.75
C GLY A 28 -6.01 -13.30 -11.81
N ARG A 29 -5.94 -14.59 -12.17
CA ARG A 29 -6.38 -15.69 -11.29
C ARG A 29 -5.51 -15.83 -10.05
N CYS A 30 -4.19 -15.73 -10.20
CA CYS A 30 -3.26 -15.85 -9.07
C CYS A 30 -3.42 -14.69 -8.08
N LEU A 31 -3.56 -13.45 -8.59
CA LEU A 31 -3.72 -12.23 -7.80
C LEU A 31 -5.16 -12.02 -7.30
N ARG A 32 -6.10 -12.89 -7.69
CA ARG A 32 -7.53 -12.76 -7.37
C ARG A 32 -7.82 -12.60 -5.88
N PRO A 33 -7.20 -13.36 -4.95
CA PRO A 33 -7.46 -13.19 -3.53
C PRO A 33 -7.16 -11.78 -3.02
N TRP A 34 -6.06 -11.17 -3.48
CA TRP A 34 -5.74 -9.79 -3.14
C TRP A 34 -6.70 -8.79 -3.79
N LEU A 35 -7.06 -9.00 -5.07
CA LEU A 35 -7.98 -8.13 -5.79
C LEU A 35 -9.39 -8.12 -5.18
N ASP A 36 -9.89 -9.26 -4.75
CA ASP A 36 -11.20 -9.37 -4.07
C ASP A 36 -11.19 -8.67 -2.71
N LEU A 37 -10.11 -8.85 -1.94
CA LEU A 37 -9.95 -8.15 -0.66
C LEU A 37 -9.84 -6.63 -0.84
N TRP A 38 -9.08 -6.18 -1.85
CA TRP A 38 -8.99 -4.77 -2.20
C TRP A 38 -10.35 -4.18 -2.56
N GLU A 39 -11.15 -4.88 -3.36
CA GLU A 39 -12.50 -4.44 -3.72
C GLU A 39 -13.41 -4.37 -2.49
N MET A 40 -13.38 -5.40 -1.64
CA MET A 40 -14.17 -5.46 -0.40
C MET A 40 -13.86 -4.26 0.50
N ILE A 41 -12.59 -3.97 0.77
CA ILE A 41 -12.16 -2.82 1.58
C ILE A 41 -12.57 -1.52 0.90
N ARG A 42 -12.39 -1.39 -0.41
CA ARG A 42 -12.79 -0.17 -1.15
C ARG A 42 -14.29 0.11 -1.02
N VAL A 43 -15.13 -0.92 -0.99
CA VAL A 43 -16.58 -0.81 -0.82
C VAL A 43 -16.94 -0.47 0.64
N GLN A 44 -16.30 -1.12 1.62
CA GLN A 44 -16.55 -0.87 3.04
C GLN A 44 -16.07 0.52 3.48
N GLU A 45 -14.91 0.95 2.99
CA GLU A 45 -14.27 2.22 3.31
C GLU A 45 -14.46 3.22 2.15
N ALA A 46 -15.72 3.44 1.79
CA ALA A 46 -16.12 4.19 0.59
C ALA A 46 -15.61 5.64 0.56
N HIS A 47 -15.28 6.25 1.71
CA HIS A 47 -14.71 7.60 1.79
C HIS A 47 -13.38 7.72 1.02
N ALA A 48 -12.62 6.63 0.94
CA ALA A 48 -11.34 6.59 0.23
C ALA A 48 -11.46 6.08 -1.22
N SER A 49 -12.60 5.54 -1.63
CA SER A 49 -12.78 4.83 -2.91
C SER A 49 -12.47 5.65 -4.17
N ASN A 50 -12.66 6.97 -4.10
CA ASN A 50 -12.44 7.91 -5.22
C ASN A 50 -11.13 8.69 -5.10
N LEU A 51 -10.25 8.31 -4.18
CA LEU A 51 -8.95 8.95 -4.00
C LEU A 51 -7.89 8.27 -4.87
N VAL A 52 -7.05 9.09 -5.51
CA VAL A 52 -5.88 8.60 -6.26
C VAL A 52 -4.95 7.75 -5.40
N TYR A 53 -4.78 8.14 -4.13
CA TYR A 53 -3.85 7.53 -3.19
C TYR A 53 -4.59 7.10 -1.91
N PRO A 54 -5.36 5.99 -1.97
CA PRO A 54 -6.36 5.68 -0.95
C PRO A 54 -5.80 4.94 0.27
N VAL A 55 -4.67 4.23 0.15
CA VAL A 55 -4.14 3.34 1.21
C VAL A 55 -3.95 4.03 2.58
N PRO A 56 -3.39 5.25 2.68
CA PRO A 56 -3.30 5.94 3.97
C PRO A 56 -4.65 6.30 4.61
N PHE A 57 -5.73 6.32 3.83
CA PHE A 57 -7.09 6.67 4.27
C PHE A 57 -7.89 5.44 4.70
N TYR A 58 -7.38 4.24 4.43
CA TYR A 58 -7.97 3.03 4.99
C TYR A 58 -7.61 2.88 6.47
N SER A 59 -8.45 2.14 7.21
CA SER A 59 -8.14 1.71 8.57
C SER A 59 -6.82 0.93 8.62
N ARG A 60 -6.14 0.97 9.77
CA ARG A 60 -4.88 0.26 9.98
C ARG A 60 -5.06 -1.24 9.73
N GLU A 61 -6.18 -1.77 10.20
CA GLU A 61 -6.62 -3.16 10.11
C GLU A 61 -6.77 -3.58 8.64
N SER A 62 -7.50 -2.80 7.84
CA SER A 62 -7.64 -3.03 6.39
C SER A 62 -6.30 -3.05 5.67
N VAL A 63 -5.38 -2.13 5.99
CA VAL A 63 -4.04 -2.14 5.38
C VAL A 63 -3.24 -3.36 5.82
N LEU A 64 -3.35 -3.81 7.07
CA LEU A 64 -2.72 -5.05 7.54
C LEU A 64 -3.26 -6.30 6.83
N PHE A 65 -4.57 -6.40 6.62
CA PHE A 65 -5.17 -7.50 5.84
C PHE A 65 -4.67 -7.50 4.40
N LEU A 66 -4.65 -6.33 3.75
CA LEU A 66 -4.09 -6.17 2.41
C LEU A 66 -2.61 -6.54 2.36
N CYS A 67 -1.84 -6.20 3.39
CA CYS A 67 -0.44 -6.58 3.49
C CYS A 67 -0.27 -8.09 3.63
N SER A 68 -1.10 -8.78 4.41
CA SER A 68 -1.06 -10.25 4.50
C SER A 68 -1.29 -10.88 3.12
N ALA A 69 -2.38 -10.51 2.45
CA ALA A 69 -2.69 -11.02 1.11
C ALA A 69 -1.63 -10.64 0.06
N TYR A 70 -1.01 -9.46 0.20
CA TYR A 70 0.07 -9.01 -0.69
C TYR A 70 1.34 -9.84 -0.50
N LEU A 71 1.71 -10.18 0.75
CA LEU A 71 2.86 -11.04 1.02
C LEU A 71 2.68 -12.45 0.43
N ASP A 72 1.49 -13.01 0.54
CA ASP A 72 1.16 -14.30 -0.08
C ASP A 72 1.25 -14.20 -1.61
N SER A 73 0.66 -13.15 -2.19
CA SER A 73 0.75 -12.85 -3.63
C SER A 73 2.20 -12.65 -4.08
N ARG A 74 3.06 -12.04 -3.25
CA ARG A 74 4.50 -11.88 -3.53
C ARG A 74 5.25 -13.19 -3.59
N SER A 75 4.94 -14.12 -2.69
CA SER A 75 5.61 -15.42 -2.64
C SER A 75 5.20 -16.37 -3.77
N THR A 76 4.03 -16.17 -4.37
CA THR A 76 3.40 -17.12 -5.30
C THR A 76 3.23 -16.56 -6.71
N CYS A 77 2.69 -15.34 -6.82
CA CYS A 77 2.28 -14.72 -8.08
C CYS A 77 3.25 -13.65 -8.58
N MET A 78 4.01 -13.02 -7.70
CA MET A 78 4.94 -11.92 -8.00
C MET A 78 6.36 -12.26 -7.53
N THR A 79 6.81 -13.47 -7.87
CA THR A 79 8.20 -13.89 -7.67
C THR A 79 9.15 -13.02 -8.49
N SER A 80 10.44 -12.97 -8.14
CA SER A 80 11.41 -12.16 -8.88
C SER A 80 11.42 -12.48 -10.38
N GLU A 81 11.30 -13.76 -10.75
CA GLU A 81 11.21 -14.18 -12.16
C GLU A 81 9.99 -13.58 -12.87
N VAL A 82 8.81 -13.65 -12.22
CA VAL A 82 7.58 -13.10 -12.80
C VAL A 82 7.66 -11.58 -12.88
N LEU A 83 8.21 -10.90 -11.87
CA LEU A 83 8.36 -9.45 -11.87
C LEU A 83 9.26 -8.95 -12.99
N GLU A 84 10.35 -9.65 -13.28
CA GLU A 84 11.24 -9.31 -14.40
C GLU A 84 10.52 -9.46 -15.76
N LYS A 85 9.81 -10.57 -15.96
CA LYS A 85 9.04 -10.83 -17.20
C LYS A 85 7.87 -9.85 -17.37
N CYS A 86 7.19 -9.50 -16.26
CA CYS A 86 5.93 -8.77 -16.25
C CYS A 86 6.06 -7.31 -15.77
N LYS A 87 7.23 -6.69 -15.90
CA LYS A 87 7.50 -5.33 -15.42
C LYS A 87 6.55 -4.23 -15.93
N HIS A 88 5.89 -4.47 -17.07
CA HIS A 88 4.93 -3.54 -17.67
C HIS A 88 3.47 -3.95 -17.47
N ASN A 89 3.21 -5.05 -16.77
CA ASN A 89 1.85 -5.52 -16.53
C ASN A 89 1.12 -4.58 -15.57
N GLU A 90 -0.01 -4.04 -16.00
CA GLU A 90 -0.73 -3.00 -15.26
C GLU A 90 -1.24 -3.47 -13.89
N MET A 91 -1.62 -4.75 -13.75
CA MET A 91 -2.06 -5.31 -12.45
C MET A 91 -0.90 -5.37 -11.46
N ILE A 92 0.26 -5.86 -11.88
CA ILE A 92 1.46 -5.89 -11.02
C ILE A 92 1.86 -4.47 -10.63
N ILE A 93 1.91 -3.55 -11.58
CA ILE A 93 2.23 -2.14 -11.32
C ILE A 93 1.22 -1.54 -10.32
N PHE A 94 -0.07 -1.81 -10.51
CA PHE A 94 -1.12 -1.34 -9.62
C PHE A 94 -0.91 -1.82 -8.19
N ILE A 95 -0.77 -3.14 -7.99
CA ILE A 95 -0.61 -3.74 -6.67
C ILE A 95 0.69 -3.24 -6.01
N GLN A 96 1.81 -3.27 -6.73
CA GLN A 96 3.09 -2.83 -6.17
C GLN A 96 3.07 -1.36 -5.77
N ARG A 97 2.49 -0.46 -6.58
CA ARG A 97 2.43 0.96 -6.24
C ARG A 97 1.65 1.22 -4.96
N HIS A 98 0.54 0.51 -4.74
CA HIS A 98 -0.27 0.71 -3.54
C HIS A 98 0.35 0.05 -2.31
N MET A 99 0.88 -1.18 -2.44
CA MET A 99 1.23 -2.00 -1.28
C MET A 99 2.72 -2.02 -0.92
N ARG A 100 3.63 -1.82 -1.89
CA ARG A 100 5.08 -2.06 -1.65
C ARG A 100 5.65 -1.22 -0.51
N TYR A 101 5.17 0.01 -0.33
CA TYR A 101 5.63 0.87 0.76
C TYR A 101 5.22 0.33 2.13
N TYR A 102 3.93 0.04 2.29
CA TYR A 102 3.32 -0.39 3.55
C TYR A 102 3.67 -1.83 3.92
N CYS A 103 3.81 -2.69 2.91
CA CYS A 103 3.93 -4.13 3.11
C CYS A 103 5.32 -4.70 2.73
N GLY A 104 6.18 -3.86 2.15
CA GLY A 104 7.54 -4.23 1.78
C GLY A 104 8.54 -3.98 2.91
N ASN A 105 9.80 -3.79 2.56
CA ASN A 105 10.91 -3.66 3.52
C ASN A 105 10.81 -2.43 4.44
N LYS A 106 9.88 -1.50 4.19
CA LYS A 106 9.62 -0.30 5.00
C LYS A 106 8.39 -0.44 5.89
N ALA A 107 7.79 -1.64 6.02
CA ALA A 107 6.53 -1.82 6.75
C ALA A 107 6.57 -1.25 8.17
N LYS A 108 7.61 -1.57 8.94
CA LYS A 108 7.78 -1.06 10.32
C LYS A 108 7.82 0.49 10.37
N LEU A 109 8.46 1.13 9.39
CA LEU A 109 8.49 2.58 9.28
C LEU A 109 7.11 3.15 8.93
N ALA A 110 6.43 2.54 7.95
CA ALA A 110 5.10 2.96 7.51
C ALA A 110 4.08 2.85 8.65
N PHE A 111 4.05 1.71 9.35
CA PHE A 111 3.09 1.44 10.43
C PHE A 111 3.42 2.13 11.74
N GLY A 112 4.68 2.50 11.99
CA GLY A 112 5.09 3.22 13.21
C GLY A 112 4.51 4.63 13.35
N LYS A 113 3.98 5.21 12.27
CA LYS A 113 3.27 6.51 12.27
C LYS A 113 1.92 6.44 11.55
N PHE A 114 1.42 5.24 11.25
CA PHE A 114 0.22 5.09 10.44
C PHE A 114 -0.99 5.76 11.11
N ASP A 115 -1.21 5.53 12.40
CA ASP A 115 -2.43 5.98 13.08
C ASP A 115 -2.50 7.52 13.15
N CYS A 116 -1.38 8.18 13.46
CA CYS A 116 -1.33 9.64 13.46
C CYS A 116 -1.45 10.20 12.03
N LEU A 117 -0.88 9.52 11.03
CA LEU A 117 -0.98 9.96 9.64
C LEU A 117 -2.43 9.82 9.17
N HIS A 118 -3.05 8.68 9.41
CA HIS A 118 -4.45 8.42 9.13
C HIS A 118 -5.34 9.49 9.78
N SER A 119 -5.16 9.74 11.08
CA SER A 119 -5.92 10.76 11.80
C SER A 119 -5.72 12.19 11.24
N ALA A 120 -4.49 12.59 10.90
CA ALA A 120 -4.22 13.87 10.26
C ALA A 120 -4.88 13.99 8.88
N LEU A 121 -4.80 12.92 8.09
CA LEU A 121 -5.42 12.83 6.77
C LEU A 121 -6.96 12.88 6.86
N MET A 122 -7.55 12.25 7.86
CA MET A 122 -9.00 12.21 8.10
C MET A 122 -9.56 13.52 8.65
N SER A 123 -8.76 14.27 9.40
CA SER A 123 -9.16 15.54 10.01
C SER A 123 -9.26 16.69 9.00
N ASP A 124 -8.46 16.66 7.93
CA ASP A 124 -8.37 17.75 6.93
C ASP A 124 -8.98 17.36 5.58
N GLN A 125 -10.27 17.01 5.60
CA GLN A 125 -11.02 16.56 4.41
C GLN A 125 -11.02 17.56 3.25
N HIS A 126 -10.89 18.86 3.54
CA HIS A 126 -10.83 19.90 2.51
C HIS A 126 -9.62 19.74 1.58
N CYS A 127 -8.53 19.10 2.03
CA CYS A 127 -7.37 18.79 1.20
C CYS A 127 -7.63 17.67 0.20
N TRP A 128 -8.64 16.81 0.45
CA TRP A 128 -8.93 15.65 -0.40
C TRP A 128 -9.34 16.05 -1.80
N ARG A 129 -9.92 17.24 -2.00
CA ARG A 129 -10.30 17.77 -3.31
C ARG A 129 -9.17 17.76 -4.35
N HIS A 130 -7.91 17.76 -3.89
CA HIS A 130 -6.72 17.73 -4.74
C HIS A 130 -6.37 16.31 -5.23
N ILE A 131 -6.93 15.27 -4.62
CA ILE A 131 -6.70 13.87 -4.97
C ILE A 131 -8.00 13.09 -5.20
N GLN A 132 -9.15 13.76 -5.08
CA GLN A 132 -10.45 13.27 -5.51
C GLN A 132 -10.56 13.34 -7.03
N ASP A 133 -11.26 12.37 -7.61
CA ASP A 133 -11.70 12.31 -9.01
C ASP A 133 -10.73 11.66 -10.00
N ILE A 134 -10.81 10.32 -10.08
CA ILE A 134 -10.17 9.48 -11.09
C ILE A 134 -10.94 9.53 -12.45
N SER A 135 -12.17 10.09 -12.46
CA SER A 135 -13.13 9.98 -13.57
C SER A 135 -13.27 11.24 -14.44
N SER A 136 -12.77 12.38 -13.98
CA SER A 136 -12.85 13.64 -14.72
C SER A 136 -12.07 13.57 -16.04
N SER A 137 -12.78 13.86 -17.14
CA SER A 137 -12.20 14.04 -18.48
C SER A 137 -11.22 15.22 -18.59
N THR A 138 -11.07 16.03 -17.54
CA THR A 138 -10.04 17.09 -17.42
C THR A 138 -8.70 16.55 -16.89
N TYR A 139 -8.63 15.30 -16.42
CA TYR A 139 -7.44 14.64 -15.88
C TYR A 139 -6.50 14.05 -16.96
N ARG A 140 -6.24 14.80 -18.06
CA ARG A 140 -5.22 14.41 -19.06
C ARG A 140 -3.78 14.43 -18.50
N GLY A 141 -3.58 14.93 -17.28
CA GLY A 141 -2.27 15.11 -16.63
C GLY A 141 -1.74 13.91 -15.84
N GLY A 142 -2.48 12.80 -15.80
CA GLY A 142 -2.07 11.57 -15.11
C GLY A 142 -2.33 11.56 -13.61
N LYS A 143 -2.24 10.36 -13.01
CA LYS A 143 -2.67 10.05 -11.63
C LYS A 143 -2.09 11.01 -10.57
N CYS A 144 -0.90 11.57 -10.77
CA CYS A 144 -0.18 12.34 -9.75
C CYS A 144 -0.35 13.87 -9.81
N ILE A 145 -1.16 14.43 -10.73
CA ILE A 145 -1.16 15.88 -10.99
C ILE A 145 -1.53 16.73 -9.75
N GLY A 146 -2.48 16.28 -8.94
CA GLY A 146 -2.92 17.01 -7.75
C GLY A 146 -2.13 16.69 -6.47
N ILE A 147 -1.23 15.71 -6.50
CA ILE A 147 -0.47 15.27 -5.33
C ILE A 147 0.39 16.39 -4.71
N PRO A 148 1.09 17.26 -5.47
CA PRO A 148 1.82 18.38 -4.87
C PRO A 148 0.91 19.36 -4.13
N MET A 149 -0.30 19.63 -4.64
CA MET A 149 -1.27 20.53 -4.00
C MET A 149 -1.84 19.90 -2.73
N PHE A 150 -2.20 18.61 -2.81
CA PHE A 150 -2.60 17.81 -1.66
C PHE A 150 -1.54 17.81 -0.56
N PHE A 151 -0.28 17.50 -0.92
CA PHE A 151 0.82 17.47 0.02
C PHE A 151 1.01 18.82 0.72
N ASN A 152 1.01 19.92 -0.03
CA ASN A 152 1.15 21.26 0.54
C ASN A 152 -0.02 21.61 1.49
N CYS A 153 -1.23 21.19 1.13
CA CYS A 153 -2.43 21.40 1.95
C CYS A 153 -2.37 20.63 3.27
N ILE A 154 -1.97 19.35 3.23
CA ILE A 154 -2.07 18.43 4.39
C ILE A 154 -0.83 18.45 5.29
N SER A 155 0.31 18.92 4.79
CA SER A 155 1.58 18.95 5.53
C SER A 155 1.51 19.67 6.88
N PRO A 156 0.77 20.79 7.06
CA PRO A 156 0.63 21.44 8.36
C PRO A 156 -0.02 20.54 9.41
N ALA A 157 -1.13 19.86 9.10
CA ALA A 157 -1.76 18.93 10.04
C ALA A 157 -0.90 17.71 10.32
N VAL A 158 -0.30 17.12 9.29
CA VAL A 158 0.65 16.01 9.47
C VAL A 158 1.81 16.42 10.37
N ARG A 159 2.32 17.65 10.24
CA ARG A 159 3.38 18.16 11.12
C ARG A 159 2.86 18.39 12.54
N SER A 160 1.65 18.90 12.71
CA SER A 160 1.04 19.12 14.02
C SER A 160 0.84 17.82 14.78
N GLU A 161 0.37 16.78 14.11
CA GLU A 161 -0.05 15.52 14.72
C GLU A 161 1.05 14.46 14.77
N CYS A 162 1.85 14.35 13.72
CA CYS A 162 2.91 13.34 13.58
C CYS A 162 4.33 13.91 13.66
N GLN A 163 4.47 15.21 13.93
CA GLN A 163 5.75 15.93 13.90
C GLN A 163 6.43 15.88 12.51
N ASN A 164 7.64 16.42 12.40
CA ASN A 164 8.41 16.38 11.14
C ASN A 164 8.69 14.94 10.66
N SER A 165 8.73 13.96 11.56
CA SER A 165 8.85 12.54 11.17
C SER A 165 7.70 12.07 10.28
N GLY A 166 6.46 12.47 10.57
CA GLY A 166 5.30 12.11 9.74
C GLY A 166 5.38 12.71 8.34
N VAL A 167 5.88 13.95 8.23
CA VAL A 167 6.07 14.61 6.93
C VAL A 167 7.06 13.83 6.07
N HIS A 168 8.18 13.38 6.63
CA HIS A 168 9.15 12.56 5.89
C HIS A 168 8.56 11.22 5.43
N ILE A 169 7.82 10.53 6.31
CA ILE A 169 7.15 9.27 5.98
C ILE A 169 6.12 9.49 4.87
N LEU A 170 5.31 10.55 4.93
CA LEU A 170 4.35 10.87 3.88
C LEU A 170 5.02 11.14 2.53
N VAL A 171 6.13 11.89 2.50
CA VAL A 171 6.93 12.12 1.27
C VAL A 171 7.45 10.80 0.71
N ASP A 172 7.99 9.92 1.57
CA ASP A 172 8.53 8.62 1.15
C ASP A 172 7.43 7.69 0.61
N ALA A 173 6.24 7.72 1.22
CA ALA A 173 5.09 6.94 0.82
C ALA A 173 4.52 7.43 -0.53
N ILE A 174 4.35 8.74 -0.72
CA ILE A 174 3.90 9.35 -1.99
C ILE A 174 4.88 9.08 -3.13
N THR A 175 6.18 9.19 -2.87
CA THR A 175 7.20 8.92 -3.89
C THR A 175 7.30 7.44 -4.22
N SER A 176 7.15 6.55 -3.22
CA SER A 176 7.08 5.11 -3.43
C SER A 176 5.83 4.68 -4.22
N PHE A 177 4.72 5.42 -4.08
CA PHE A 177 3.52 5.26 -4.92
C PHE A 177 3.76 5.65 -6.40
N GLY A 178 4.80 6.43 -6.67
CA GLY A 178 5.22 6.82 -8.02
C GLY A 178 4.93 8.27 -8.39
N CYS A 179 4.60 9.12 -7.40
CA CYS A 179 4.36 10.54 -7.63
C CYS A 179 5.56 11.41 -7.26
N ALA A 180 5.83 12.43 -8.08
CA ALA A 180 6.93 13.35 -7.85
C ALA A 180 6.53 14.47 -6.87
N LEU A 181 7.47 14.84 -6.00
CA LEU A 181 7.42 16.00 -5.12
C LEU A 181 8.70 16.84 -5.30
N GLN A 182 8.79 17.98 -4.63
CA GLN A 182 9.97 18.85 -4.70
C GLN A 182 11.24 18.09 -4.30
N LYS A 183 12.32 18.29 -5.05
CA LYS A 183 13.56 17.51 -4.94
C LYS A 183 14.17 17.59 -3.55
N GLU A 184 14.15 18.78 -2.94
CA GLU A 184 14.70 19.05 -1.62
C GLU A 184 13.96 18.25 -0.54
N LEU A 185 12.62 18.20 -0.62
CA LEU A 185 11.78 17.41 0.29
C LEU A 185 12.07 15.92 0.18
N VAL A 186 12.20 15.41 -1.06
CA VAL A 186 12.52 14.01 -1.31
C VAL A 186 13.91 13.66 -0.76
N GLN A 187 14.90 14.53 -0.94
CA GLN A 187 16.24 14.33 -0.40
C GLN A 187 16.26 14.33 1.13
N GLN A 188 15.51 15.23 1.78
CA GLN A 188 15.39 15.26 3.24
C GLN A 188 14.71 14.00 3.77
N SER A 189 13.63 13.57 3.12
CA SER A 189 12.94 12.32 3.45
C SER A 189 13.86 11.10 3.30
N ALA A 190 14.61 11.00 2.19
CA ALA A 190 15.57 9.91 1.98
C ALA A 190 16.63 9.85 3.10
N LYS A 191 17.19 11.00 3.52
CA LYS A 191 18.13 11.07 4.65
C LYS A 191 17.51 10.57 5.96
N TYR A 192 16.24 10.95 6.21
CA TYR A 192 15.50 10.48 7.38
C TYR A 192 15.31 8.96 7.34
N VAL A 193 14.86 8.41 6.21
CA VAL A 193 14.66 6.96 6.01
C VAL A 193 15.97 6.19 6.22
N THR A 194 17.09 6.66 5.67
CA THR A 194 18.41 6.05 5.90
C THR A 194 18.77 6.05 7.37
N LYS A 195 18.56 7.16 8.09
CA LYS A 195 18.81 7.25 9.53
C LYS A 195 17.94 6.29 10.33
N MET A 196 16.68 6.10 9.94
CA MET A 196 15.77 5.17 10.60
C MET A 196 16.15 3.70 10.35
N ASN A 197 16.86 3.42 9.26
CA ASN A 197 17.38 2.08 8.94
C ASN A 197 18.78 1.81 9.53
N ASN A 198 19.25 2.59 10.51
CA ASN A 198 20.59 2.41 11.07
C ASN A 198 20.81 1.02 11.72
N THR A 199 19.74 0.34 12.13
CA THR A 199 19.77 -1.02 12.68
C THR A 199 19.72 -2.11 11.60
N GLY A 200 19.53 -1.74 10.32
CA GLY A 200 19.39 -2.70 9.22
C GLY A 200 18.07 -3.46 9.22
N GLU A 201 17.06 -3.00 9.97
CA GLU A 201 15.77 -3.70 10.10
C GLU A 201 14.84 -3.53 8.89
N PHE A 202 15.19 -2.71 7.88
CA PHE A 202 14.38 -2.57 6.66
C PHE A 202 14.67 -3.70 5.67
N THR A 203 14.33 -4.91 6.08
CA THR A 203 14.41 -6.13 5.26
C THR A 203 13.01 -6.71 5.02
N GLU A 204 12.89 -7.54 3.99
CA GLU A 204 11.62 -8.23 3.69
C GLU A 204 11.22 -9.19 4.81
N GLU A 205 12.18 -9.92 5.39
CA GLU A 205 11.90 -10.89 6.45
C GLU A 205 11.49 -10.22 7.78
N ALA A 206 12.16 -9.12 8.14
CA ALA A 206 11.73 -8.32 9.29
C ALA A 206 10.32 -7.75 9.09
N SER A 207 10.00 -7.31 7.87
CA SER A 207 8.67 -6.76 7.56
C SER A 207 7.57 -7.81 7.55
N LYS A 208 7.83 -9.00 6.99
CA LYS A 208 6.92 -10.16 7.07
C LYS A 208 6.63 -10.53 8.52
N THR A 209 7.67 -10.57 9.36
CA THR A 209 7.54 -10.88 10.78
C THR A 209 6.73 -9.80 11.51
N TYR A 210 7.01 -8.53 11.22
CA TYR A 210 6.25 -7.40 11.77
C TYR A 210 4.76 -7.50 11.43
N ILE A 211 4.40 -7.64 10.15
CA ILE A 211 3.00 -7.71 9.70
C ILE A 211 2.28 -8.89 10.34
N ARG A 212 2.91 -10.07 10.42
CA ARG A 212 2.32 -11.24 11.08
C ARG A 212 2.06 -11.04 12.57
N ASN A 213 2.88 -10.24 13.26
CA ASN A 213 2.68 -9.96 14.67
C ASN A 213 1.57 -8.93 14.92
N GLU A 214 1.36 -8.00 13.97
CA GLU A 214 0.30 -6.98 14.06
C GLU A 214 -1.08 -7.53 13.65
N LEU A 215 -1.15 -8.53 12.76
CA LEU A 215 -2.41 -9.06 12.23
C LEU A 215 -3.38 -9.62 13.29
N PRO A 216 -2.93 -10.38 14.32
CA PRO A 216 -3.81 -10.87 15.38
C PRO A 216 -4.42 -9.75 16.23
N ALA A 217 -3.78 -8.59 16.33
CA ALA A 217 -4.35 -7.43 17.02
C ALA A 217 -5.47 -6.75 16.20
N ALA A 218 -5.47 -6.94 14.86
CA ALA A 218 -6.51 -6.45 13.96
C ALA A 218 -7.74 -7.37 13.85
N LEU A 219 -7.58 -8.68 14.12
CA LEU A 219 -8.66 -9.67 14.08
C LEU A 219 -9.80 -9.49 15.12
N PRO A 220 -9.58 -9.08 16.39
CA PRO A 220 -10.65 -8.98 17.38
C PRO A 220 -11.74 -7.93 17.06
N VAL A 221 -11.50 -7.03 16.09
CA VAL A 221 -12.46 -5.98 15.70
C VAL A 221 -13.59 -6.51 14.81
N LEU A 222 -13.41 -7.65 14.13
CA LEU A 222 -14.41 -8.22 13.21
C LEU A 222 -15.49 -9.07 13.90
N ASP A 223 -15.26 -9.50 15.15
CA ASP A 223 -16.22 -10.32 15.91
C ASP A 223 -17.25 -9.47 16.68
N GLU A 224 -16.97 -8.19 16.96
CA GLU A 224 -17.88 -7.32 17.71
C GLU A 224 -19.02 -6.74 16.87
N GLU A 225 -18.85 -6.59 15.54
CA GLU A 225 -19.94 -6.11 14.66
C GLU A 225 -20.97 -7.19 14.29
N ARG A 226 -20.77 -8.45 14.68
CA ARG A 226 -21.71 -9.55 14.39
C ARG A 226 -22.65 -9.92 15.56
N ASN A 227 -22.42 -9.38 16.75
CA ASN A 227 -23.24 -9.66 17.94
C ASN A 227 -24.03 -8.44 18.45
N GLY A 228 -24.20 -7.42 17.62
CA GLY A 228 -24.86 -6.17 17.97
C GLY A 228 -25.96 -5.74 17.01
N GLN A 229 -26.90 -6.63 16.64
CA GLN A 229 -28.26 -6.30 16.19
C GLN A 229 -29.16 -7.53 16.15
#